data_AF-A0A4P7LTD5-F1
#
_entry.id   AF-A0A4P7LTD5-F1
#
_cell.length_a   1.000
_cell.length_b   1.000
_cell.length_c   1.000
_cell.angle_alpha   90.00
_cell.angle_beta   90.00
_cell.angle_gamma   90.00
#
_symmetry.space_group_name_H-M   'P 1'
#
loop_
_entity.id
_entity.type
_entity.pdbx_description
1 polymer ?
#
loop_
_entity_poly.entity_id
_entity_poly.type
_entity_poly.pdbx_seq_one_letter_code
_entity_poly.pdbx_strand_id
1 'polypeptide(L)'
;MRIDDRTQPPSLAAMPECAPQPAMPAQVWLDKQIRASLARATGGLSVISASLAGLDWALQLGIAPAKVVQAWQVWLQHSIEDSPRLLPTTAEPPSVDVSDQRFADAGWQDWPYRCWRDAFMRNEAFWESLTQDIDGLSRHHQHIVAFCARQWLDLFAPGNVWWMNPTVASAASSTFGANFLQGAHHWLQDASELLSELPGLPAGRPALEYLPGRDVALTPGKVVFRNANRDTTRLPYRLHSECLHKLFLGNELATGKLCVGGRPIALSDLDLPLFVAGTEHDHVSPWRSVYKLHLLTQAELTFLLTSGGHNAGIVSEPGHPRRRYHVYTRLAAAPYLSPEQFLDMAEYREGSWWPAWHDWLVAHSTERCTRQAPARDLADAPGAYVLEP
;
A
#
# COMPACT_ATOMS: atom_id res chain seq x y z
N MET A 1 -18.55 38.20 21.76
CA MET A 1 -17.94 38.99 20.67
C MET A 1 -18.92 38.94 19.51
N ARG A 2 -19.45 40.10 19.09
CA ARG A 2 -20.48 40.22 18.04
C ARG A 2 -19.97 39.57 16.75
N ILE A 3 -20.75 38.66 16.18
CA ILE A 3 -20.62 38.24 14.78
C ILE A 3 -21.04 39.46 13.96
N ASP A 4 -20.06 40.19 13.45
CA ASP A 4 -20.30 41.34 12.59
C ASP A 4 -21.01 40.91 11.31
N ASP A 5 -21.96 41.76 10.94
CA ASP A 5 -22.90 41.70 9.81
C ASP A 5 -22.18 41.88 8.46
N ARG A 6 -21.20 41.00 8.18
CA ARG A 6 -20.57 40.92 6.86
C ARG A 6 -21.49 40.15 5.93
N THR A 7 -22.23 40.89 5.12
CA THR A 7 -22.80 40.48 3.81
C THR A 7 -23.21 39.02 3.74
N GLN A 8 -24.52 38.76 3.88
CA GLN A 8 -25.12 37.46 3.55
C GLN A 8 -24.43 36.84 2.33
N PRO A 9 -23.82 35.64 2.46
CA PRO A 9 -23.18 35.01 1.32
C PRO A 9 -24.22 34.89 0.19
N PRO A 10 -23.82 35.10 -1.07
CA PRO A 10 -24.74 34.96 -2.19
C PRO A 10 -25.47 33.63 -2.08
N SER A 11 -26.79 33.64 -2.29
CA SER A 11 -27.61 32.43 -2.27
C SER A 11 -26.93 31.33 -3.08
N LEU A 12 -26.77 30.13 -2.49
CA LEU A 12 -26.17 28.96 -3.12
C LEU A 12 -26.83 28.60 -4.47
N ALA A 13 -28.06 29.08 -4.72
CA ALA A 13 -28.80 28.90 -5.97
C ALA A 13 -28.33 29.80 -7.13
N ALA A 14 -27.50 30.82 -6.86
CA ALA A 14 -27.03 31.79 -7.86
C ALA A 14 -25.62 31.49 -8.42
N MET A 15 -24.96 30.42 -7.94
CA MET A 15 -23.63 30.06 -8.43
C MET A 15 -23.73 29.21 -9.71
N PRO A 16 -22.91 29.47 -10.74
CA PRO A 16 -22.92 28.67 -11.95
C PRO A 16 -22.52 27.22 -11.63
N GLU A 17 -23.35 26.27 -12.06
CA GLU A 17 -23.01 24.85 -11.98
C GLU A 17 -21.76 24.55 -12.80
N CYS A 18 -20.94 23.63 -12.33
CA CYS A 18 -19.86 23.05 -13.12
C CYS A 18 -20.42 22.54 -14.44
N ALA A 19 -19.71 22.80 -15.53
CA ALA A 19 -20.09 22.27 -16.83
C ALA A 19 -20.30 20.75 -16.73
N PRO A 20 -21.41 20.21 -17.26
CA PRO A 20 -21.64 18.78 -17.24
C PRO A 20 -20.44 18.10 -17.89
N GLN A 21 -19.93 17.03 -17.26
CA GLN A 21 -18.83 16.28 -17.85
C GLN A 21 -19.27 15.81 -19.23
N PRO A 22 -18.54 16.16 -20.30
CA PRO A 22 -18.91 15.77 -21.64
C PRO A 22 -18.99 14.24 -21.70
N ALA A 23 -20.03 13.72 -22.36
CA ALA A 23 -20.14 12.29 -22.59
C ALA A 23 -18.86 11.81 -23.27
N MET A 24 -18.27 10.72 -22.76
CA MET A 24 -17.05 10.19 -23.35
C MET A 24 -17.30 9.82 -24.81
N PRO A 25 -16.48 10.31 -25.76
CA PRO A 25 -16.59 9.90 -27.16
C PRO A 25 -16.46 8.37 -27.29
N ALA A 26 -17.18 7.78 -28.23
CA ALA A 26 -17.18 6.33 -28.45
C ALA A 26 -15.77 5.77 -28.72
N GLN A 27 -14.91 6.55 -29.39
CA GLN A 27 -13.51 6.18 -29.66
C GLN A 27 -12.70 6.08 -28.37
N VAL A 28 -12.87 7.04 -27.45
CA VAL A 28 -12.19 7.05 -26.15
C VAL A 28 -12.69 5.89 -25.28
N TRP A 29 -13.97 5.54 -25.38
CA TRP A 29 -14.53 4.37 -24.70
C TRP A 29 -13.92 3.07 -25.23
N LEU A 30 -13.78 2.92 -26.55
CA LEU A 30 -13.15 1.77 -27.17
C LEU A 30 -11.69 1.61 -26.70
N ASP A 31 -10.92 2.70 -26.71
CA ASP A 31 -9.53 2.70 -26.20
C ASP A 31 -9.46 2.27 -24.73
N LYS A 32 -10.41 2.74 -23.90
CA LYS A 32 -10.51 2.32 -22.50
C LYS A 32 -10.82 0.83 -22.36
N GLN A 33 -11.68 0.27 -23.20
CA GLN A 33 -11.97 -1.17 -23.18
C GLN A 33 -10.76 -2.02 -23.60
N ILE A 34 -10.01 -1.59 -24.60
CA ILE A 34 -8.77 -2.26 -25.04
C ILE A 34 -7.74 -2.22 -23.90
N ARG A 35 -7.50 -1.04 -23.31
CA ARG A 35 -6.57 -0.88 -22.19
C ARG A 35 -7.00 -1.68 -20.96
N ALA A 36 -8.30 -1.72 -20.64
CA ALA A 36 -8.83 -2.52 -19.55
C ALA A 36 -8.66 -4.02 -19.80
N SER A 37 -8.85 -4.47 -21.05
CA SER A 37 -8.63 -5.87 -21.42
C SER A 37 -7.16 -6.25 -21.34
N LEU A 38 -6.27 -5.39 -21.81
CA LEU A 38 -4.82 -5.59 -21.69
C LEU A 38 -4.41 -5.63 -20.22
N ALA A 39 -4.87 -4.67 -19.41
CA ALA A 39 -4.58 -4.63 -17.97
C ALA A 39 -5.08 -5.89 -17.25
N ARG A 40 -6.27 -6.41 -17.60
CA ARG A 40 -6.74 -7.70 -17.05
C ARG A 40 -5.83 -8.85 -17.47
N ALA A 41 -5.48 -8.94 -18.75
CA ALA A 41 -4.65 -10.01 -19.29
C ALA A 41 -3.23 -10.01 -18.70
N THR A 42 -2.71 -8.83 -18.30
CA THR A 42 -1.36 -8.67 -17.75
C THR A 42 -1.32 -8.54 -16.23
N GLY A 43 -2.46 -8.75 -15.54
CA GLY A 43 -2.54 -8.58 -14.08
C GLY A 43 -2.26 -7.13 -13.62
N GLY A 44 -2.50 -6.14 -14.48
CA GLY A 44 -2.26 -4.73 -14.23
C GLY A 44 -0.87 -4.23 -14.63
N LEU A 45 0.01 -5.12 -15.09
CA LEU A 45 1.37 -4.75 -15.51
C LEU A 45 1.36 -4.11 -16.91
N SER A 46 2.00 -2.95 -17.05
CA SER A 46 2.16 -2.28 -18.34
C SER A 46 3.31 -2.90 -19.13
N VAL A 47 3.00 -3.71 -20.14
CA VAL A 47 3.99 -4.32 -21.05
C VAL A 47 4.83 -3.24 -21.74
N ILE A 48 4.21 -2.12 -22.14
CA ILE A 48 4.91 -1.03 -22.81
C ILE A 48 5.93 -0.40 -21.87
N SER A 49 5.54 -0.11 -20.62
CA SER A 49 6.44 0.49 -19.63
C SER A 49 7.58 -0.46 -19.26
N ALA A 50 7.30 -1.76 -19.11
CA ALA A 50 8.30 -2.78 -18.86
C ALA A 50 9.30 -2.89 -20.02
N SER A 51 8.82 -2.90 -21.27
CA SER A 51 9.68 -2.96 -22.46
C SER A 51 10.54 -1.71 -22.62
N LEU A 52 9.99 -0.52 -22.40
CA LEU A 52 10.75 0.73 -22.45
C LEU A 52 11.84 0.78 -21.37
N ALA A 53 11.49 0.41 -20.14
CA ALA A 53 12.45 0.35 -19.04
C ALA A 53 13.56 -0.68 -19.31
N GLY A 54 13.20 -1.87 -19.84
CA GLY A 54 14.14 -2.91 -20.21
C GLY A 54 15.08 -2.51 -21.35
N LEU A 55 14.56 -1.81 -22.37
CA LEU A 55 15.39 -1.31 -23.48
C LEU A 55 16.36 -0.23 -22.99
N ASP A 56 15.88 0.73 -22.21
CA ASP A 56 16.71 1.79 -21.62
C ASP A 56 17.82 1.18 -20.75
N TRP A 57 17.46 0.25 -19.85
CA TRP A 57 18.42 -0.51 -19.06
C TRP A 57 19.47 -1.23 -19.90
N ALA A 58 19.05 -1.96 -20.94
CA ALA A 58 19.97 -2.71 -21.79
C ALA A 58 20.95 -1.80 -22.53
N LEU A 59 20.49 -0.65 -23.03
CA LEU A 59 21.34 0.33 -23.72
C LEU A 59 22.33 0.98 -22.76
N GLN A 60 21.87 1.40 -21.57
CA GLN A 60 22.75 2.00 -20.56
C GLN A 60 23.79 1.01 -20.03
N LEU A 61 23.39 -0.24 -19.79
CA LEU A 61 24.32 -1.28 -19.39
C LEU A 61 25.34 -1.59 -20.50
N GLY A 62 24.91 -1.55 -21.76
CA GLY A 62 25.78 -1.75 -22.93
C GLY A 62 26.89 -0.71 -23.08
N ILE A 63 26.70 0.50 -22.53
CA ILE A 63 27.73 1.55 -22.49
C ILE A 63 28.47 1.63 -21.15
N ALA A 64 28.16 0.75 -20.19
CA ALA A 64 28.74 0.69 -18.85
C ALA A 64 29.58 -0.58 -18.61
N PRO A 65 30.68 -0.82 -19.38
CA PRO A 65 31.45 -2.06 -19.29
C PRO A 65 32.08 -2.28 -17.91
N ALA A 66 32.46 -1.20 -17.21
CA ALA A 66 33.03 -1.29 -15.86
C ALA A 66 32.06 -1.92 -14.85
N LYS A 67 30.78 -1.56 -14.91
CA LYS A 67 29.72 -2.10 -14.04
C LYS A 67 29.53 -3.60 -14.28
N VAL A 68 29.47 -4.01 -15.54
CA VAL A 68 29.34 -5.42 -15.93
C VAL A 68 30.54 -6.24 -15.45
N VAL A 69 31.76 -5.73 -15.66
CA VAL A 69 32.99 -6.40 -15.19
C VAL A 69 33.02 -6.49 -13.67
N GLN A 70 32.64 -5.43 -12.95
CA GLN A 70 32.58 -5.43 -11.49
C GLN A 70 31.60 -6.49 -10.96
N ALA A 71 30.37 -6.53 -11.50
CA ALA A 71 29.38 -7.52 -11.10
C ALA A 71 29.89 -8.95 -11.34
N TRP A 72 30.53 -9.19 -12.49
CA TRP A 72 31.14 -10.47 -12.83
C TRP A 72 32.29 -10.86 -11.89
N GLN A 73 33.15 -9.91 -11.54
CA GLN A 73 34.26 -10.14 -10.62
C GLN A 73 33.76 -10.55 -9.23
N VAL A 74 32.76 -9.86 -8.70
CA VAL A 74 32.13 -10.18 -7.40
C VAL A 74 31.49 -11.57 -7.45
N TRP A 75 30.71 -11.87 -8.49
CA TRP A 75 30.09 -13.19 -8.65
C TRP A 75 31.13 -14.32 -8.75
N LEU A 76 32.22 -14.08 -9.50
CA LEU A 76 33.31 -15.04 -9.65
C LEU A 76 34.04 -15.26 -8.33
N GLN A 77 34.32 -14.19 -7.58
CA GLN A 77 34.95 -14.26 -6.27
C GLN A 77 34.13 -15.15 -5.32
N HIS A 78 32.84 -14.87 -5.16
CA HIS A 78 31.96 -15.69 -4.32
C HIS A 78 31.88 -17.14 -4.81
N SER A 79 31.91 -17.37 -6.12
CA SER A 79 31.89 -18.72 -6.68
C SER A 79 33.19 -19.51 -6.40
N ILE A 80 34.33 -18.82 -6.34
CA ILE A 80 35.62 -19.43 -5.95
C ILE A 80 35.62 -19.71 -4.44
N GLU A 81 35.19 -18.76 -3.62
CA GLU A 81 35.10 -18.89 -2.16
C GLU A 81 34.15 -20.03 -1.75
N ASP A 82 33.02 -20.19 -2.43
CA ASP A 82 32.06 -21.27 -2.16
C ASP A 82 32.45 -22.62 -2.82
N SER A 83 33.52 -22.68 -3.62
CA SER A 83 33.90 -23.92 -4.33
C SER A 83 34.11 -25.14 -3.44
N PRO A 84 34.66 -25.05 -2.21
CA PRO A 84 34.79 -26.20 -1.31
C PRO A 84 33.44 -26.73 -0.81
N ARG A 85 32.39 -25.88 -0.78
CA ARG A 85 31.04 -26.23 -0.29
C ARG A 85 30.27 -27.17 -1.23
N LEU A 86 30.72 -27.28 -2.48
CA LEU A 86 30.17 -28.23 -3.46
C LEU A 86 30.40 -29.69 -3.04
N LEU A 87 31.38 -29.94 -2.17
CA LEU A 87 31.65 -31.25 -1.61
C LEU A 87 30.69 -31.55 -0.44
N PRO A 88 30.21 -32.80 -0.29
CA PRO A 88 29.27 -33.17 0.76
C PRO A 88 29.76 -32.93 2.19
N THR A 89 31.08 -33.01 2.43
CA THR A 89 31.69 -33.06 3.77
C THR A 89 32.11 -31.70 4.33
N THR A 90 32.02 -30.62 3.55
CA THR A 90 32.52 -29.29 3.94
C THR A 90 31.48 -28.53 4.77
N ALA A 91 31.92 -27.95 5.89
CA ALA A 91 31.07 -27.22 6.85
C ALA A 91 31.43 -25.72 6.98
N GLU A 92 32.13 -25.14 6.00
CA GLU A 92 32.45 -23.71 5.97
C GLU A 92 31.17 -22.85 5.93
N PRO A 93 31.18 -21.57 6.36
CA PRO A 93 30.03 -20.69 6.17
C PRO A 93 29.87 -20.28 4.68
N PRO A 94 28.67 -19.91 4.21
CA PRO A 94 28.48 -19.37 2.87
C PRO A 94 29.12 -17.98 2.73
N SER A 95 29.66 -17.66 1.55
CA SER A 95 30.22 -16.33 1.26
C SER A 95 29.16 -15.25 0.99
N VAL A 96 27.93 -15.66 0.66
CA VAL A 96 26.78 -14.78 0.42
C VAL A 96 25.81 -14.77 1.59
N ASP A 97 25.04 -13.69 1.70
CA ASP A 97 23.91 -13.65 2.64
C ASP A 97 22.85 -14.66 2.23
N VAL A 98 22.45 -15.50 3.19
CA VAL A 98 21.45 -16.57 3.05
C VAL A 98 20.23 -16.34 3.94
N SER A 99 20.01 -15.10 4.39
CA SER A 99 18.90 -14.72 5.30
C SER A 99 17.49 -14.79 4.69
N ASP A 100 17.36 -15.29 3.46
CA ASP A 100 16.09 -15.38 2.76
C ASP A 100 15.14 -16.42 3.39
N GLN A 101 13.93 -15.96 3.72
CA GLN A 101 12.87 -16.76 4.31
C GLN A 101 12.45 -17.97 3.45
N ARG A 102 12.64 -17.92 2.12
CA ARG A 102 12.36 -19.03 1.20
C ARG A 102 13.16 -20.29 1.52
N PHE A 103 14.33 -20.13 2.14
CA PHE A 103 15.25 -21.21 2.48
C PHE A 103 15.34 -21.49 3.98
N ALA A 104 14.28 -21.14 4.73
CA ALA A 104 14.24 -21.27 6.19
C ALA A 104 14.19 -22.72 6.70
N ASP A 105 13.71 -23.67 5.88
CA ASP A 105 13.67 -25.09 6.25
C ASP A 105 15.08 -25.67 6.44
N ALA A 106 15.27 -26.49 7.48
CA ALA A 106 16.57 -27.06 7.82
C ALA A 106 17.20 -27.88 6.68
N GLY A 107 16.39 -28.52 5.83
CA GLY A 107 16.86 -29.32 4.70
C GLY A 107 17.65 -28.52 3.67
N TRP A 108 17.51 -27.18 3.64
CA TRP A 108 18.30 -26.32 2.76
C TRP A 108 19.76 -26.18 3.19
N GLN A 109 20.13 -26.61 4.41
CA GLN A 109 21.52 -26.63 4.87
C GLN A 109 22.25 -27.91 4.43
N ASP A 110 21.51 -28.95 4.03
CA ASP A 110 22.06 -30.24 3.67
C ASP A 110 22.59 -30.27 2.23
N TRP A 111 23.54 -31.16 1.97
CA TRP A 111 23.97 -31.44 0.60
C TRP A 111 22.92 -32.31 -0.11
N PRO A 112 22.56 -32.05 -1.38
CA PRO A 112 23.08 -31.02 -2.28
C PRO A 112 22.30 -29.68 -2.24
N TYR A 113 21.23 -29.59 -1.46
CA TYR A 113 20.30 -28.45 -1.43
C TYR A 113 20.97 -27.10 -1.11
N ARG A 114 21.94 -27.09 -0.19
CA ARG A 114 22.74 -25.89 0.12
C ARG A 114 23.47 -25.34 -1.12
N CYS A 115 23.92 -26.22 -2.02
CA CYS A 115 24.66 -25.80 -3.21
C CYS A 115 23.75 -25.05 -4.18
N TRP A 116 22.52 -25.53 -4.36
CA TRP A 116 21.53 -24.87 -5.22
C TRP A 116 21.06 -23.54 -4.62
N ARG A 117 20.82 -23.51 -3.31
CA ARG A 117 20.52 -22.28 -2.58
C ARG A 117 21.62 -21.24 -2.75
N ASP A 118 22.86 -21.59 -2.40
CA ASP A 118 23.98 -20.65 -2.42
C ASP A 118 24.25 -20.13 -3.85
N ALA A 119 24.13 -21.01 -4.87
CA ALA A 119 24.21 -20.60 -6.27
C ALA A 119 23.08 -19.65 -6.69
N PHE A 120 21.87 -19.88 -6.22
CA PHE A 120 20.74 -19.00 -6.48
C PHE A 120 20.93 -17.63 -5.83
N MET A 121 21.34 -17.57 -4.55
CA MET A 121 21.62 -16.31 -3.85
C MET A 121 22.74 -15.49 -4.51
N ARG A 122 23.81 -16.16 -4.98
CA ARG A 122 24.86 -15.50 -5.78
C ARG A 122 24.32 -14.92 -7.08
N ASN A 123 23.45 -15.64 -7.78
CA ASN A 123 22.84 -15.15 -9.02
C ASN A 123 21.91 -13.97 -8.75
N GLU A 124 21.11 -14.01 -7.68
CA GLU A 124 20.25 -12.89 -7.28
C GLU A 124 21.07 -11.64 -6.98
N ALA A 125 22.12 -11.75 -6.17
CA ALA A 125 23.03 -10.63 -5.88
C ALA A 125 23.71 -10.06 -7.15
N PHE A 126 24.07 -10.93 -8.10
CA PHE A 126 24.64 -10.50 -9.39
C PHE A 126 23.64 -9.67 -10.20
N TRP A 127 22.40 -10.15 -10.34
CA TRP A 127 21.36 -9.41 -11.05
C TRP A 127 20.92 -8.14 -10.32
N GLU A 128 20.92 -8.15 -9.00
CA GLU A 128 20.70 -6.96 -8.18
C GLU A 128 21.75 -5.89 -8.51
N SER A 129 23.04 -6.28 -8.54
CA SER A 129 24.12 -5.39 -8.95
C SER A 129 23.97 -4.87 -10.39
N LEU A 130 23.41 -5.66 -11.31
CA LEU A 130 23.20 -5.24 -12.70
C LEU A 130 21.95 -4.38 -12.91
N THR A 131 21.05 -4.33 -11.95
CA THR A 131 19.78 -3.58 -12.05
C THR A 131 19.73 -2.35 -11.14
N GLN A 132 20.68 -2.21 -10.21
CA GLN A 132 20.80 -1.06 -9.31
C GLN A 132 22.01 -0.19 -9.65
N ASP A 133 21.88 1.12 -9.38
CA ASP A 133 22.94 2.13 -9.50
C ASP A 133 23.64 2.10 -10.86
N ILE A 134 22.86 2.26 -11.93
CA ILE A 134 23.35 2.41 -13.30
C ILE A 134 23.29 3.89 -13.66
N ASP A 135 24.44 4.44 -14.02
CA ASP A 135 24.54 5.83 -14.45
C ASP A 135 23.65 6.10 -15.67
N GLY A 136 22.88 7.20 -15.61
CA GLY A 136 21.98 7.61 -16.70
C GLY A 136 20.62 6.93 -16.72
N LEU A 137 20.39 5.88 -15.93
CA LEU A 137 19.08 5.23 -15.84
C LEU A 137 18.14 6.02 -14.92
N SER A 138 16.89 6.24 -15.37
CA SER A 138 15.90 6.89 -14.52
C SER A 138 15.54 6.00 -13.31
N ARG A 139 15.33 6.59 -12.12
CA ARG A 139 14.90 5.84 -10.92
C ARG A 139 13.65 5.00 -11.15
N HIS A 140 12.73 5.50 -11.98
CA HIS A 140 11.52 4.77 -12.33
C HIS A 140 11.82 3.50 -13.15
N HIS A 141 12.64 3.61 -14.19
CA HIS A 141 13.05 2.45 -14.99
C HIS A 141 13.89 1.47 -14.18
N GLN A 142 14.77 1.96 -13.31
CA GLN A 142 15.54 1.13 -12.38
C GLN A 142 14.61 0.26 -11.52
N HIS A 143 13.59 0.85 -10.89
CA HIS A 143 12.63 0.09 -10.08
C HIS A 143 11.85 -0.96 -10.90
N ILE A 144 11.42 -0.61 -12.11
CA ILE A 144 10.69 -1.54 -12.99
C ILE A 144 11.58 -2.74 -13.36
N VAL A 145 12.81 -2.49 -13.79
CA VAL A 145 13.72 -3.55 -14.23
C VAL A 145 14.16 -4.42 -13.06
N ALA A 146 14.50 -3.83 -11.91
CA ALA A 146 14.83 -4.58 -10.70
C ALA A 146 13.67 -5.48 -10.26
N PHE A 147 12.43 -4.96 -10.29
CA PHE A 147 11.23 -5.76 -10.02
C PHE A 147 11.08 -6.93 -11.01
N CYS A 148 11.11 -6.65 -12.32
CA CYS A 148 10.98 -7.68 -13.35
C CYS A 148 12.09 -8.73 -13.28
N ALA A 149 13.35 -8.32 -13.08
CA ALA A 149 14.48 -9.23 -12.92
C ALA A 149 14.29 -10.16 -11.73
N ARG A 150 13.79 -9.63 -10.60
CA ARG A 150 13.47 -10.43 -9.42
C ARG A 150 12.35 -11.44 -9.71
N GLN A 151 11.27 -11.04 -10.36
CA GLN A 151 10.20 -11.97 -10.77
C GLN A 151 10.70 -13.08 -11.71
N TRP A 152 11.59 -12.74 -12.65
CA TRP A 152 12.21 -13.72 -13.54
C TRP A 152 13.13 -14.70 -12.80
N LEU A 153 13.92 -14.22 -11.84
CA LEU A 153 14.77 -15.08 -11.02
C LEU A 153 13.95 -15.97 -10.10
N ASP A 154 12.91 -15.42 -9.48
CA ASP A 154 12.02 -16.14 -8.57
C ASP A 154 11.35 -17.31 -9.27
N LEU A 155 11.06 -17.22 -10.58
CA LEU A 155 10.54 -18.33 -11.38
C LEU A 155 11.50 -19.53 -11.37
N PHE A 156 12.80 -19.28 -11.44
CA PHE A 156 13.86 -20.29 -11.46
C PHE A 156 14.45 -20.59 -10.08
N ALA A 157 13.82 -20.11 -9.01
CA ALA A 157 14.24 -20.46 -7.66
C ALA A 157 14.22 -21.98 -7.48
N PRO A 158 15.24 -22.57 -6.81
CA PRO A 158 15.32 -24.02 -6.63
C PRO A 158 14.11 -24.56 -5.84
N GLY A 159 13.47 -23.73 -5.02
CA GLY A 159 12.24 -24.06 -4.31
C GLY A 159 11.06 -24.39 -5.22
N ASN A 160 11.03 -23.89 -6.46
CA ASN A 160 9.96 -24.15 -7.43
C ASN A 160 10.16 -25.46 -8.20
N VAL A 161 11.35 -26.04 -8.12
CA VAL A 161 11.67 -27.30 -8.79
C VAL A 161 11.55 -28.42 -7.77
N TRP A 162 10.55 -29.29 -7.93
CA TRP A 162 10.14 -30.27 -6.92
C TRP A 162 11.27 -31.17 -6.38
N TRP A 163 12.25 -31.53 -7.22
CA TRP A 163 13.38 -32.38 -6.82
C TRP A 163 14.55 -31.58 -6.21
N MET A 164 14.62 -30.27 -6.46
CA MET A 164 15.58 -29.36 -5.83
C MET A 164 15.07 -28.80 -4.50
N ASN A 165 13.82 -29.05 -4.15
CA ASN A 165 13.23 -28.62 -2.89
C ASN A 165 13.23 -29.79 -1.88
N PRO A 166 13.95 -29.69 -0.75
CA PRO A 166 14.11 -30.80 0.19
C PRO A 166 12.77 -31.24 0.81
N THR A 167 11.92 -30.27 1.16
CA THR A 167 10.60 -30.53 1.76
C THR A 167 9.68 -31.24 0.77
N VAL A 168 9.67 -30.80 -0.50
CA VAL A 168 8.82 -31.42 -1.54
C VAL A 168 9.34 -32.80 -1.93
N ALA A 169 10.66 -32.97 -2.06
CA ALA A 169 11.27 -34.26 -2.36
C ALA A 169 10.99 -35.30 -1.26
N SER A 170 11.08 -34.90 0.01
CA SER A 170 10.73 -35.73 1.17
C SER A 170 9.23 -36.05 1.21
N ALA A 171 8.36 -35.07 0.94
CA ALA A 171 6.93 -35.29 0.85
C ALA A 171 6.57 -36.26 -0.30
N ALA A 172 7.24 -36.13 -1.45
CA ALA A 172 7.02 -36.99 -2.61
C ALA A 172 7.42 -38.45 -2.31
N SER A 173 8.55 -38.66 -1.63
CA SER A 173 8.99 -40.01 -1.26
C SER A 173 8.09 -40.64 -0.20
N SER A 174 7.75 -39.89 0.86
CA SER A 174 6.89 -40.37 1.96
C SER A 174 5.45 -40.66 1.53
N THR A 175 4.93 -39.91 0.56
CA THR A 175 3.56 -40.09 0.04
C THR A 175 3.50 -40.91 -1.25
N PHE A 176 4.64 -41.46 -1.72
CA PHE A 176 4.75 -42.12 -3.03
C PHE A 176 4.13 -41.30 -4.17
N GLY A 177 4.31 -39.98 -4.13
CA GLY A 177 3.83 -39.02 -5.13
C GLY A 177 2.36 -38.60 -4.99
N ALA A 178 1.63 -39.04 -3.95
CA ALA A 178 0.24 -38.60 -3.75
C ALA A 178 0.11 -37.09 -3.52
N ASN A 179 1.16 -36.43 -2.99
CA ASN A 179 1.22 -34.97 -2.87
C ASN A 179 1.04 -34.24 -4.22
N PHE A 180 1.55 -34.78 -5.33
CA PHE A 180 1.39 -34.19 -6.66
C PHE A 180 -0.03 -34.34 -7.19
N LEU A 181 -0.68 -35.47 -6.92
CA LEU A 181 -2.08 -35.68 -7.31
C LEU A 181 -3.01 -34.71 -6.57
N GLN A 182 -2.77 -34.52 -5.27
CA GLN A 182 -3.51 -33.54 -4.47
C GLN A 182 -3.23 -32.11 -4.93
N GLY A 183 -1.96 -31.77 -5.20
CA GLY A 183 -1.59 -30.46 -5.75
C GLY A 183 -2.22 -30.19 -7.12
N ALA A 184 -2.26 -31.20 -8.01
CA ALA A 184 -2.91 -31.09 -9.31
C ALA A 184 -4.43 -30.91 -9.17
N HIS A 185 -5.06 -31.55 -8.18
CA HIS A 185 -6.47 -31.32 -7.89
C HIS A 185 -6.75 -29.88 -7.44
N HIS A 186 -5.94 -29.35 -6.51
CA HIS A 186 -6.06 -27.94 -6.09
C HIS A 186 -5.80 -26.99 -7.27
N TRP A 187 -4.78 -27.24 -8.08
CA TRP A 187 -4.48 -26.42 -9.25
C TRP A 187 -5.62 -26.44 -10.29
N LEU A 188 -6.26 -27.60 -10.52
CA LEU A 188 -7.42 -27.69 -11.40
C LEU A 188 -8.62 -26.91 -10.85
N GLN A 189 -8.82 -26.91 -9.53
CA GLN A 189 -9.83 -26.08 -8.88
C GLN A 189 -9.53 -24.59 -9.09
N ASP A 190 -8.32 -24.13 -8.76
CA ASP A 190 -7.89 -22.75 -8.93
C ASP A 190 -7.98 -22.29 -10.40
N ALA A 191 -7.60 -23.16 -11.35
CA ALA A 191 -7.70 -22.88 -12.77
C ALA A 191 -9.16 -22.75 -13.23
N SER A 192 -10.05 -23.59 -12.70
CA SER A 192 -11.49 -23.49 -12.98
C SER A 192 -12.10 -22.21 -12.43
N GLU A 193 -11.65 -21.76 -11.26
CA GLU A 193 -12.07 -20.51 -10.63
C GLU A 193 -11.60 -19.30 -11.45
N LEU A 194 -10.33 -19.26 -11.83
CA LEU A 194 -9.77 -18.17 -12.65
C LEU A 194 -10.46 -18.06 -14.01
N LEU A 195 -10.76 -19.21 -14.64
CA LEU A 195 -11.51 -19.24 -15.90
C LEU A 195 -12.95 -18.75 -15.73
N SER A 196 -13.55 -18.95 -14.56
CA SER A 196 -14.91 -18.46 -14.27
C SER A 196 -15.02 -16.94 -14.14
N GLU A 197 -13.88 -16.24 -14.00
CA GLU A 197 -13.82 -14.77 -14.02
C GLU A 197 -13.73 -14.20 -15.44
N LEU A 198 -13.64 -15.04 -16.49
CA LEU A 198 -13.65 -14.59 -17.88
C LEU A 198 -15.05 -14.11 -18.32
N PRO A 199 -15.13 -13.04 -19.13
CA PRO A 199 -16.41 -12.49 -19.59
C PRO A 199 -17.22 -13.52 -20.40
N GLY A 200 -18.48 -13.75 -20.02
CA GLY A 200 -19.42 -14.61 -20.76
C GLY A 200 -19.52 -16.06 -20.25
N LEU A 201 -18.71 -16.44 -19.26
CA LEU A 201 -18.91 -17.67 -18.49
C LEU A 201 -19.75 -17.37 -17.23
N PRO A 202 -20.63 -18.28 -16.78
CA PRO A 202 -21.35 -18.10 -15.52
C PRO A 202 -20.33 -17.96 -14.39
N ALA A 203 -20.51 -16.93 -13.56
CA ALA A 203 -19.66 -16.69 -12.38
C ALA A 203 -19.64 -17.95 -11.52
N GLY A 204 -18.53 -18.67 -11.57
CA GLY A 204 -18.35 -20.00 -11.00
C GLY A 204 -17.83 -19.96 -9.58
N ARG A 205 -18.20 -18.95 -8.78
CA ARG A 205 -18.12 -19.15 -7.33
C ARG A 205 -19.31 -20.04 -6.96
N PRO A 206 -19.13 -21.34 -6.68
CA PRO A 206 -20.10 -21.98 -5.82
C PRO A 206 -20.22 -21.10 -4.58
N ALA A 207 -21.45 -20.84 -4.12
CA ALA A 207 -21.64 -20.27 -2.80
C ALA A 207 -20.74 -21.06 -1.84
N LEU A 208 -19.99 -20.38 -0.97
CA LEU A 208 -19.11 -21.02 0.00
C LEU A 208 -19.83 -22.26 0.54
N GLU A 209 -19.26 -23.45 0.30
CA GLU A 209 -19.90 -24.73 0.65
C GLU A 209 -20.26 -24.78 2.14
N TYR A 210 -19.52 -24.01 2.93
CA TYR A 210 -19.78 -23.79 4.33
C TYR A 210 -20.47 -22.45 4.55
N LEU A 211 -21.74 -22.49 4.93
CA LEU A 211 -22.47 -21.31 5.37
C LEU A 211 -22.11 -21.02 6.84
N PRO A 212 -21.55 -19.85 7.17
CA PRO A 212 -21.32 -19.45 8.56
C PRO A 212 -22.62 -19.49 9.36
N GLY A 213 -22.64 -20.21 10.49
CA GLY A 213 -23.86 -20.41 11.29
C GLY A 213 -24.70 -21.63 10.90
N ARG A 214 -24.34 -22.36 9.83
CA ARG A 214 -24.95 -23.65 9.46
C ARG A 214 -23.91 -24.78 9.42
N ASP A 215 -22.82 -24.59 8.68
CA ASP A 215 -21.80 -25.63 8.44
C ASP A 215 -20.45 -25.29 9.10
N VAL A 216 -20.22 -24.01 9.44
CA VAL A 216 -19.12 -23.58 10.33
C VAL A 216 -19.72 -23.07 11.64
N ALA A 217 -19.24 -23.63 12.76
CA ALA A 217 -19.69 -23.22 14.08
C ALA A 217 -19.32 -21.75 14.38
N LEU A 218 -20.34 -20.93 14.66
CA LEU A 218 -20.18 -19.66 15.35
C LEU A 218 -19.96 -19.92 16.85
N THR A 219 -18.86 -20.58 17.20
CA THR A 219 -18.46 -20.67 18.61
C THR A 219 -18.26 -19.24 19.12
N PRO A 220 -18.78 -18.84 20.30
CA PRO A 220 -18.43 -17.58 20.94
C PRO A 220 -16.95 -17.61 21.34
N GLY A 221 -16.07 -17.47 20.36
CA GLY A 221 -14.64 -17.34 20.54
C GLY A 221 -14.38 -15.96 21.11
N LYS A 222 -13.75 -15.90 22.28
CA LYS A 222 -13.11 -14.67 22.75
C LYS A 222 -12.05 -14.31 21.71
N VAL A 223 -12.34 -13.33 20.87
CA VAL A 223 -11.38 -12.77 19.90
C VAL A 223 -10.24 -12.18 20.71
N VAL A 224 -9.13 -12.92 20.81
CA VAL A 224 -7.95 -12.48 21.57
C VAL A 224 -7.18 -11.41 20.82
N PHE A 225 -7.34 -11.33 19.49
CA PHE A 225 -6.77 -10.31 18.63
C PHE A 225 -7.45 -10.30 17.25
N ARG A 226 -7.91 -9.13 16.77
CA ARG A 226 -8.35 -8.89 15.38
C ARG A 226 -7.50 -7.75 14.83
N ASN A 227 -6.84 -7.97 13.70
CA ASN A 227 -6.18 -6.89 12.97
C ASN A 227 -7.21 -6.23 12.06
N ALA A 228 -7.46 -4.93 12.23
CA ALA A 228 -8.39 -4.15 11.41
C ALA A 228 -8.08 -4.23 9.90
N ASN A 229 -6.84 -4.54 9.51
CA ASN A 229 -6.43 -4.57 8.10
C ASN A 229 -6.94 -5.78 7.30
N ARG A 230 -7.57 -6.78 7.92
CA ARG A 230 -8.14 -7.95 7.19
C ARG A 230 -9.65 -7.87 6.99
N ASP A 231 -10.31 -6.86 7.56
CA ASP A 231 -11.74 -6.63 7.43
C ASP A 231 -11.97 -5.62 6.31
N THR A 232 -11.97 -6.11 5.07
CA THR A 232 -12.00 -5.25 3.88
C THR A 232 -13.42 -4.89 3.49
N THR A 233 -13.67 -3.60 3.23
CA THR A 233 -14.97 -3.13 2.76
C THR A 233 -15.00 -3.01 1.24
N ARG A 234 -16.10 -3.42 0.60
CA ARG A 234 -16.31 -3.21 -0.83
C ARG A 234 -16.68 -1.75 -1.10
N LEU A 235 -16.06 -1.15 -2.10
CA LEU A 235 -16.40 0.19 -2.58
C LEU A 235 -17.19 0.11 -3.90
N PRO A 236 -18.29 0.86 -4.08
CA PRO A 236 -18.97 0.94 -5.37
C PRO A 236 -18.00 1.40 -6.47
N TYR A 237 -18.07 0.76 -7.64
CA TYR A 237 -17.16 1.01 -8.77
C TYR A 237 -16.99 2.50 -9.09
N ARG A 238 -18.10 3.24 -9.15
CA ARG A 238 -18.08 4.68 -9.48
C ARG A 238 -17.34 5.50 -8.43
N LEU A 239 -17.58 5.24 -7.14
CA LEU A 239 -16.90 5.93 -6.04
C LEU A 239 -15.40 5.68 -6.09
N HIS A 240 -14.99 4.40 -6.21
CA HIS A 240 -13.59 4.02 -6.26
C HIS A 240 -12.86 4.62 -7.48
N SER A 241 -13.46 4.51 -8.67
CA SER A 241 -12.91 5.03 -9.92
C SER A 241 -12.77 6.56 -9.90
N GLU A 242 -13.80 7.27 -9.45
CA GLU A 242 -13.74 8.74 -9.33
C GLU A 242 -12.71 9.18 -8.28
N CYS A 243 -12.60 8.49 -7.14
CA CYS A 243 -11.57 8.77 -6.14
C CYS A 243 -10.16 8.62 -6.73
N LEU A 244 -9.87 7.49 -7.39
CA LEU A 244 -8.56 7.24 -8.00
C LEU A 244 -8.22 8.29 -9.07
N HIS A 245 -9.13 8.53 -10.01
CA HIS A 245 -8.86 9.42 -11.14
C HIS A 245 -8.86 10.89 -10.76
N LYS A 246 -9.86 11.35 -9.99
CA LYS A 246 -10.01 12.77 -9.67
C LYS A 246 -9.09 13.19 -8.53
N LEU A 247 -8.94 12.38 -7.48
CA LEU A 247 -8.14 12.76 -6.31
C LEU A 247 -6.69 12.32 -6.44
N PHE A 248 -6.42 11.03 -6.69
CA PHE A 248 -5.04 10.52 -6.68
C PHE A 248 -4.25 10.87 -7.95
N LEU A 249 -4.83 10.69 -9.13
CA LEU A 249 -4.15 10.97 -10.41
C LEU A 249 -4.27 12.43 -10.84
N GLY A 250 -5.50 12.96 -10.84
CA GLY A 250 -5.80 14.31 -11.31
C GLY A 250 -5.54 15.42 -10.29
N ASN A 251 -5.46 15.07 -9.00
CA ASN A 251 -5.32 16.02 -7.89
C ASN A 251 -6.34 17.17 -7.97
N GLU A 252 -7.57 16.87 -8.38
CA GLU A 252 -8.60 17.84 -8.73
C GLU A 252 -9.05 18.65 -7.51
N LEU A 253 -9.02 18.09 -6.30
CA LEU A 253 -9.36 18.83 -5.07
C LEU A 253 -8.35 19.94 -4.78
N ALA A 254 -7.05 19.62 -4.82
CA ALA A 254 -6.00 20.61 -4.54
C ALA A 254 -5.83 21.62 -5.68
N THR A 255 -6.22 21.27 -6.90
CA THR A 255 -6.16 22.16 -8.08
C THR A 255 -7.46 22.92 -8.34
N GLY A 256 -8.48 22.77 -7.48
CA GLY A 256 -9.76 23.48 -7.59
C GLY A 256 -10.64 23.06 -8.77
N LYS A 257 -10.43 21.85 -9.30
CA LYS A 257 -11.18 21.27 -10.44
C LYS A 257 -12.29 20.32 -10.01
N LEU A 258 -12.31 19.89 -8.75
CA LEU A 258 -13.26 18.90 -8.26
C LEU A 258 -14.67 19.50 -8.21
N CYS A 259 -15.62 18.81 -8.84
CA CYS A 259 -17.04 19.16 -8.76
C CYS A 259 -17.85 18.02 -8.11
N VAL A 260 -18.69 18.37 -7.13
CA VAL A 260 -19.58 17.45 -6.41
C VAL A 260 -20.99 18.01 -6.41
N GLY A 261 -21.97 17.22 -6.87
CA GLY A 261 -23.36 17.67 -7.00
C GLY A 261 -23.50 18.94 -7.85
N GLY A 262 -22.75 19.03 -8.95
CA GLY A 262 -22.75 20.18 -9.86
C GLY A 262 -22.02 21.41 -9.36
N ARG A 263 -21.39 21.38 -8.17
CA ARG A 263 -20.73 22.55 -7.57
C ARG A 263 -19.22 22.36 -7.46
N PRO A 264 -18.41 23.38 -7.78
CA PRO A 264 -16.98 23.32 -7.55
C PRO A 264 -16.70 23.27 -6.05
N ILE A 265 -15.70 22.50 -5.66
CA ILE A 265 -15.25 22.37 -4.28
C ILE A 265 -13.83 22.91 -4.19
N ALA A 266 -13.62 23.97 -3.41
CA ALA A 266 -12.31 24.51 -3.12
C ALA A 266 -12.07 24.53 -1.60
N LEU A 267 -10.86 24.12 -1.18
CA LEU A 267 -10.46 24.16 0.22
C LEU A 267 -10.28 25.59 0.75
N SER A 268 -10.16 26.57 -0.15
CA SER A 268 -10.13 28.00 0.18
C SER A 268 -11.43 28.49 0.78
N ASP A 269 -12.54 27.81 0.51
CA ASP A 269 -13.88 28.18 0.95
C ASP A 269 -14.19 27.65 2.37
N LEU A 270 -13.22 26.99 3.01
CA LEU A 270 -13.31 26.60 4.41
C LEU A 270 -13.02 27.82 5.29
N ASP A 271 -14.03 28.23 6.05
CA ASP A 271 -13.92 29.32 7.05
C ASP A 271 -13.87 28.81 8.49
N LEU A 272 -14.16 27.52 8.71
CA LEU A 272 -14.19 26.90 10.04
C LEU A 272 -12.75 26.59 10.52
N PRO A 273 -12.46 26.72 11.82
CA PRO A 273 -11.19 26.27 12.39
C PRO A 273 -10.92 24.79 12.11
N LEU A 274 -9.71 24.48 11.68
CA LEU A 274 -9.29 23.13 11.30
C LEU A 274 -8.29 22.57 12.32
N PHE A 275 -8.53 21.34 12.78
CA PHE A 275 -7.55 20.55 13.52
C PHE A 275 -7.04 19.42 12.64
N VAL A 276 -5.76 19.46 12.27
CA VAL A 276 -5.16 18.55 11.29
C VAL A 276 -4.04 17.75 11.96
N ALA A 277 -4.17 16.43 11.96
CA ALA A 277 -3.17 15.54 12.51
C ALA A 277 -2.35 14.85 11.40
N GLY A 278 -1.03 14.83 11.55
CA GLY A 278 -0.11 14.03 10.75
C GLY A 278 0.78 13.16 11.64
N THR A 279 1.35 12.08 11.08
CA THR A 279 2.28 11.22 11.82
C THR A 279 3.70 11.27 11.22
N GLU A 280 4.73 11.30 12.07
CA GLU A 280 6.14 11.50 11.68
C GLU A 280 6.62 10.47 10.64
N HIS A 281 6.21 9.20 10.82
CA HIS A 281 6.64 8.05 10.01
C HIS A 281 5.48 7.49 9.18
N ASP A 282 4.53 8.35 8.77
CA ASP A 282 3.45 7.94 7.88
C ASP A 282 3.95 7.72 6.45
N HIS A 283 3.89 6.48 5.97
CA HIS A 283 4.15 6.17 4.56
C HIS A 283 2.86 6.11 3.72
N VAL A 284 1.68 6.08 4.35
CA VAL A 284 0.37 6.07 3.67
C VAL A 284 -0.07 7.50 3.35
N SER A 285 0.00 8.38 4.34
CA SER A 285 -0.31 9.81 4.23
C SER A 285 0.85 10.65 4.74
N PRO A 286 1.95 10.82 3.96
CA PRO A 286 3.14 11.54 4.41
C PRO A 286 2.78 12.91 4.96
N TRP A 287 3.19 13.22 6.19
CA TRP A 287 2.75 14.43 6.88
C TRP A 287 3.09 15.72 6.13
N ARG A 288 4.22 15.75 5.38
CA ARG A 288 4.57 16.88 4.51
C ARG A 288 3.58 17.11 3.37
N SER A 289 2.92 16.06 2.90
CA SER A 289 1.82 16.17 1.93
C SER A 289 0.57 16.74 2.60
N VAL A 290 0.22 16.24 3.79
CA VAL A 290 -0.90 16.76 4.61
C VAL A 290 -0.67 18.23 4.97
N TYR A 291 0.57 18.62 5.30
CA TYR A 291 0.96 19.97 5.67
C TYR A 291 0.73 21.00 4.55
N LYS A 292 0.67 20.57 3.28
CA LYS A 292 0.29 21.43 2.15
C LYS A 292 -1.12 22.01 2.28
N LEU A 293 -1.96 21.51 3.19
CA LEU A 293 -3.26 22.13 3.47
C LEU A 293 -3.12 23.62 3.83
N HIS A 294 -2.03 24.03 4.49
CA HIS A 294 -1.73 25.44 4.77
C HIS A 294 -1.61 26.32 3.51
N LEU A 295 -1.36 25.73 2.33
CA LEU A 295 -1.31 26.43 1.05
C LEU A 295 -2.68 26.49 0.36
N LEU A 296 -3.65 25.67 0.81
CA LEU A 296 -4.93 25.46 0.14
C LEU A 296 -6.11 26.10 0.87
N THR A 297 -5.92 26.53 2.13
CA THR A 297 -6.95 27.21 2.92
C THR A 297 -6.36 28.36 3.74
N GLN A 298 -7.17 29.38 3.98
CA GLN A 298 -6.83 30.51 4.83
C GLN A 298 -7.45 30.44 6.23
N ALA A 299 -8.33 29.47 6.50
CA ALA A 299 -8.90 29.23 7.83
C ALA A 299 -7.84 29.02 8.91
N GLU A 300 -8.18 29.37 10.14
CA GLU A 300 -7.37 29.00 11.29
C GLU A 300 -7.08 27.49 11.27
N LEU A 301 -5.81 27.12 11.42
CA LEU A 301 -5.36 25.74 11.27
C LEU A 301 -4.43 25.38 12.42
N THR A 302 -4.89 24.48 13.29
CA THR A 302 -4.07 23.80 14.29
C THR A 302 -3.47 22.55 13.66
N PHE A 303 -2.17 22.56 13.41
CA PHE A 303 -1.46 21.39 12.88
C PHE A 303 -0.75 20.65 14.01
N LEU A 304 -1.01 19.35 14.09
CA LEU A 304 -0.43 18.46 15.08
C LEU A 304 0.36 17.36 14.38
N LEU A 305 1.64 17.24 14.73
CA LEU A 305 2.53 16.18 14.24
C LEU A 305 2.87 15.24 15.38
N THR A 306 2.36 14.01 15.33
CA THR A 306 2.59 12.99 16.36
C THR A 306 3.63 11.96 15.94
N SER A 307 4.36 11.44 16.92
CA SER A 307 5.26 10.30 16.75
C SER A 307 4.54 9.02 16.33
N GLY A 308 5.26 8.15 15.61
CA GLY A 308 4.78 6.87 15.08
C GLY A 308 4.44 6.91 13.59
N GLY A 309 4.06 5.75 13.04
CA GLY A 309 3.50 5.62 11.68
C GLY A 309 1.97 5.69 11.66
N HIS A 310 1.34 5.47 10.50
CA HIS A 310 -0.08 5.73 10.24
C HIS A 310 -1.03 5.36 11.39
N ASN A 311 -1.21 4.08 11.69
CA ASN A 311 -2.13 3.64 12.76
C ASN A 311 -1.57 3.92 14.15
N ALA A 312 -0.27 3.67 14.34
CA ALA A 312 0.37 3.77 15.64
C ALA A 312 0.37 5.21 16.17
N GLY A 313 0.51 6.22 15.32
CA GLY A 313 0.49 7.63 15.68
C GLY A 313 -0.93 8.18 15.89
N ILE A 314 -1.90 7.76 15.07
CA ILE A 314 -3.30 8.20 15.19
C ILE A 314 -3.98 7.57 16.42
N VAL A 315 -3.82 6.27 16.62
CA VAL A 315 -4.34 5.57 17.82
C VAL A 315 -3.35 5.77 18.97
N SER A 316 -3.47 6.91 19.64
CA SER A 316 -2.57 7.36 20.70
C SER A 316 -3.32 7.46 22.03
N GLU A 317 -3.65 6.32 22.64
CA GLU A 317 -4.32 6.30 23.95
C GLU A 317 -3.43 6.98 25.03
N PRO A 318 -4.01 7.81 25.92
CA PRO A 318 -3.28 8.38 27.06
C PRO A 318 -2.68 7.32 27.99
N GLY A 319 -1.50 7.60 28.55
CA GLY A 319 -0.80 6.71 29.49
C GLY A 319 0.21 5.75 28.86
N HIS A 320 0.30 5.68 27.53
CA HIS A 320 1.34 4.89 26.85
C HIS A 320 2.69 5.63 26.85
N PRO A 321 3.80 4.93 27.18
CA PRO A 321 5.13 5.55 27.21
C PRO A 321 5.62 5.89 25.80
N ARG A 322 6.53 6.87 25.70
CA ARG A 322 7.21 7.31 24.45
C ARG A 322 6.30 7.94 23.38
N ARG A 323 5.08 8.33 23.75
CA ARG A 323 4.25 9.20 22.91
C ARG A 323 4.71 10.65 23.06
N ARG A 324 4.73 11.37 21.95
CA ARG A 324 5.07 12.80 21.86
C ARG A 324 4.46 13.38 20.60
N TYR A 325 4.26 14.68 20.60
CA TYR A 325 3.77 15.43 19.45
C TYR A 325 4.26 16.88 19.46
N HIS A 326 4.24 17.49 18.29
CA HIS A 326 4.42 18.92 18.09
C HIS A 326 3.08 19.54 17.68
N VAL A 327 2.74 20.71 18.23
CA VAL A 327 1.50 21.40 17.87
C VAL A 327 1.75 22.89 17.65
N TYR A 328 1.14 23.44 16.60
CA TYR A 328 1.15 24.87 16.31
C TYR A 328 -0.17 25.28 15.68
N THR A 329 -0.66 26.47 16.05
CA THR A 329 -1.86 27.06 15.46
C THR A 329 -1.49 28.25 14.61
N ARG A 330 -1.75 28.15 13.31
CA ARG A 330 -1.69 29.30 12.40
C ARG A 330 -3.06 29.99 12.42
N LEU A 331 -3.09 31.24 12.89
CA LEU A 331 -4.29 32.07 12.85
C LEU A 331 -4.75 32.32 11.40
N ALA A 332 -6.04 32.64 11.23
CA ALA A 332 -6.60 32.96 9.92
C ALA A 332 -5.80 34.08 9.22
N ALA A 333 -5.50 33.89 7.94
CA ALA A 333 -4.68 34.79 7.12
C ALA A 333 -3.24 35.09 7.62
N ALA A 334 -2.73 34.38 8.64
CA ALA A 334 -1.33 34.49 9.03
C ALA A 334 -0.39 33.87 7.96
N PRO A 335 0.87 34.35 7.85
CA PRO A 335 1.79 33.89 6.82
C PRO A 335 2.10 32.40 6.93
N TYR A 336 2.41 31.80 5.79
CA TYR A 336 2.81 30.40 5.69
C TYR A 336 4.19 30.18 6.36
N LEU A 337 4.28 29.12 7.16
CA LEU A 337 5.55 28.60 7.68
C LEU A 337 5.94 27.35 6.91
N SER A 338 7.21 27.23 6.52
CA SER A 338 7.73 25.98 5.96
C SER A 338 7.61 24.84 6.98
N PRO A 339 7.62 23.56 6.53
CA PRO A 339 7.59 22.42 7.44
C PRO A 339 8.72 22.45 8.49
N GLU A 340 9.90 22.95 8.12
CA GLU A 340 11.06 23.12 9.00
C GLU A 340 10.81 24.23 10.02
N GLN A 341 10.31 25.39 9.57
CA GLN A 341 9.92 26.49 10.47
C GLN A 341 8.81 26.08 11.44
N PHE A 342 7.86 25.24 10.98
CA PHE A 342 6.86 24.66 11.87
C PHE A 342 7.50 23.80 12.96
N LEU A 343 8.45 22.92 12.63
CA LEU A 343 9.12 22.10 13.64
C LEU A 343 9.89 22.94 14.65
N ASP A 344 10.50 24.04 14.22
CA ASP A 344 11.22 24.97 15.09
C ASP A 344 10.28 25.76 16.01
N MET A 345 9.09 26.11 15.53
CA MET A 345 8.13 26.98 16.23
C MET A 345 7.08 26.20 17.04
N ALA A 346 6.80 24.95 16.67
CA ALA A 346 5.74 24.15 17.25
C ALA A 346 6.10 23.71 18.67
N GLU A 347 5.13 23.83 19.57
CA GLU A 347 5.30 23.44 20.96
C GLU A 347 5.47 21.91 21.02
N TYR A 348 6.59 21.46 21.59
CA TYR A 348 6.83 20.06 21.89
C TYR A 348 6.08 19.65 23.15
N ARG A 349 5.32 18.55 23.08
CA ARG A 349 4.61 17.98 24.22
C ARG A 349 4.82 16.48 24.30
N GLU A 350 5.03 16.00 25.52
CA GLU A 350 5.08 14.56 25.82
C GLU A 350 3.67 14.00 26.05
N GLY A 351 3.49 12.72 25.72
CA GLY A 351 2.25 11.99 25.90
C GLY A 351 1.37 11.93 24.65
N SER A 352 0.12 11.51 24.87
CA SER A 352 -0.90 11.43 23.83
C SER A 352 -1.33 12.82 23.37
N TRP A 353 -1.68 12.94 22.08
CA TRP A 353 -2.27 14.15 21.51
C TRP A 353 -3.78 14.26 21.72
N TRP A 354 -4.46 13.18 22.13
CA TRP A 354 -5.91 13.16 22.34
C TRP A 354 -6.39 14.21 23.35
N PRO A 355 -5.70 14.48 24.48
CA PRO A 355 -6.08 15.57 25.39
C PRO A 355 -6.03 16.95 24.72
N ALA A 356 -5.00 17.24 23.91
CA ALA A 356 -4.93 18.52 23.19
C ALA A 356 -6.05 18.68 22.16
N TRP A 357 -6.41 17.60 21.47
CA TRP A 357 -7.57 17.60 20.57
C TRP A 357 -8.90 17.76 21.33
N HIS A 358 -9.04 17.11 22.48
CA HIS A 358 -10.19 17.27 23.36
C HIS A 358 -10.34 18.72 23.83
N ASP A 359 -9.26 19.34 24.32
CA ASP A 359 -9.27 20.73 24.77
C ASP A 359 -9.63 21.69 23.62
N TRP A 360 -9.10 21.44 22.42
CA TRP A 360 -9.45 22.17 21.22
C TRP A 360 -10.94 22.03 20.87
N LEU A 361 -11.50 20.81 20.94
CA LEU A 361 -12.92 20.57 20.72
C LEU A 361 -13.80 21.28 21.76
N VAL A 362 -13.41 21.24 23.05
CA VAL A 362 -14.14 21.91 24.13
C VAL A 362 -14.14 23.42 23.92
N ALA A 363 -13.01 24.01 23.51
CA ALA A 363 -12.91 25.44 23.21
C ALA A 363 -13.79 25.88 22.03
N HIS A 364 -14.07 24.97 21.08
CA HIS A 364 -14.93 25.21 19.92
C HIS A 364 -16.36 24.67 20.08
N SER A 365 -16.68 24.08 21.24
CA SER A 365 -18.03 23.63 21.57
C SER A 365 -18.85 24.77 22.17
N THR A 366 -20.17 24.73 22.02
CA THR A 366 -21.06 25.80 22.45
C THR A 366 -21.22 25.85 23.98
N GLU A 367 -21.94 24.90 24.55
CA GLU A 367 -22.26 24.87 25.97
C GLU A 367 -22.34 23.43 26.48
N ARG A 368 -22.09 23.26 27.78
CA ARG A 368 -22.33 21.98 28.43
C ARG A 368 -23.83 21.78 28.61
N CYS A 369 -24.38 20.76 27.98
CA CYS A 369 -25.78 20.40 28.11
C CYS A 369 -25.96 19.10 28.91
N THR A 370 -27.19 18.85 29.36
CA THR A 370 -27.56 17.56 29.92
C THR A 370 -27.53 16.49 28.83
N ARG A 371 -26.90 15.34 29.13
CA ARG A 371 -26.84 14.20 28.21
C ARG A 371 -28.23 13.84 27.70
N GLN A 372 -28.41 13.86 26.38
CA GLN A 372 -29.65 13.40 25.74
C GLN A 372 -29.65 11.88 25.64
N ALA A 373 -30.81 11.26 25.86
CA ALA A 373 -30.98 9.83 25.62
C ALA A 373 -30.93 9.55 24.10
N PRO A 374 -30.29 8.45 23.67
CA PRO A 374 -30.30 8.07 22.25
C PRO A 374 -31.73 7.80 21.76
N ALA A 375 -31.93 7.95 20.44
CA ALA A 375 -33.20 7.61 19.80
C ALA A 375 -33.58 6.14 20.08
N ARG A 376 -34.85 5.89 20.40
CA ARG A 376 -35.32 4.59 20.92
C ARG A 376 -35.39 3.46 19.88
N ASP A 377 -35.32 3.78 18.60
CA ASP A 377 -35.59 2.83 17.51
C ASP A 377 -34.31 2.27 16.86
N LEU A 378 -33.17 2.38 17.53
CA LEU A 378 -31.88 1.88 17.04
C LEU A 378 -31.41 0.69 17.88
N ALA A 379 -30.78 -0.28 17.23
CA ALA A 379 -30.13 -1.41 17.90
C ALA A 379 -28.90 -0.97 18.70
N ASP A 380 -28.48 -1.80 19.65
CA ASP A 380 -27.26 -1.56 20.43
C ASP A 380 -26.02 -1.48 19.51
N ALA A 381 -25.08 -0.60 19.89
CA ALA A 381 -23.78 -0.53 19.23
C ALA A 381 -23.05 -1.89 19.34
N PRO A 382 -22.30 -2.32 18.30
CA PRO A 382 -21.83 -1.52 17.17
C PRO A 382 -22.75 -1.53 15.92
N GLY A 383 -23.96 -2.09 16.03
CA GLY A 383 -24.89 -2.22 14.90
C GLY A 383 -24.53 -3.35 13.92
N ALA A 384 -25.31 -3.47 12.84
CA ALA A 384 -25.20 -4.59 11.89
C ALA A 384 -24.20 -4.35 10.75
N TYR A 385 -24.02 -3.11 10.27
CA TYR A 385 -23.21 -2.83 9.08
C TYR A 385 -21.73 -3.16 9.25
N VAL A 386 -21.17 -3.00 10.46
CA VAL A 386 -19.77 -3.38 10.75
C VAL A 386 -19.56 -4.90 10.81
N LEU A 387 -20.64 -5.68 10.84
CA LEU A 387 -20.61 -7.14 10.87
C LEU A 387 -20.85 -7.75 9.48
N GLU A 388 -21.07 -6.92 8.45
CA GLU A 388 -21.20 -7.38 7.08
C GLU A 388 -19.83 -7.87 6.54
N PRO A 389 -19.78 -9.05 5.90
CA PRO A 389 -18.54 -9.71 5.50
C PRO A 389 -17.90 -9.22 4.19
#